data_AF-A0AAV0Y6B8-F1
#
_entry.id   AF-A0AAV0Y6B8-F1
#
_cell.length_a   1.000
_cell.length_b   1.000
_cell.length_c   1.000
_cell.angle_alpha   90.00
_cell.angle_beta   90.00
_cell.angle_gamma   90.00
#
_symmetry.space_group_name_H-M   'P 1'
#
loop_
_entity.id
_entity.type
_entity.pdbx_description
1 polymer ?
#
loop_
_entity_poly.entity_id
_entity_poly.type
_entity_poly.pdbx_seq_one_letter_code
_entity_poly.pdbx_strand_id
1 'polypeptide(L)'
;MQEARQMAKKHLIAAKLKSKSNYDKHINPIELEIGDKVLMKNMKKKNKLEPNWIGPYEIVEVHEPVNVSIRKNNKIVRVHMNHLQLFNEIVDNN
;
A
#
# COMPACT_ATOMS: atom_id res chain seq x y z
N MET A 1 40.89 -14.28 -2.39
CA MET A 1 39.46 -14.70 -2.41
C MET A 1 38.69 -14.33 -1.13
N GLN A 2 39.29 -14.33 0.06
CA GLN A 2 38.59 -14.02 1.31
C GLN A 2 38.24 -12.52 1.50
N GLU A 3 39.07 -11.61 1.03
CA GLU A 3 38.86 -10.16 1.16
C GLU A 3 37.64 -9.67 0.36
N ALA A 4 37.47 -10.15 -0.87
CA ALA A 4 36.30 -9.85 -1.69
C ALA A 4 34.98 -10.31 -1.03
N ARG A 5 34.99 -11.46 -0.34
CA ARG A 5 33.81 -11.95 0.42
C ARG A 5 33.47 -11.05 1.60
N GLN A 6 34.48 -10.54 2.31
CA GLN A 6 34.26 -9.62 3.43
C GLN A 6 33.71 -8.27 2.94
N MET A 7 34.25 -7.75 1.83
CA MET A 7 33.75 -6.52 1.21
C MET A 7 32.30 -6.68 0.74
N ALA A 8 31.97 -7.79 0.05
CA ALA A 8 30.59 -8.09 -0.36
C ALA A 8 29.61 -8.14 0.81
N LYS A 9 29.98 -8.78 1.93
CA LYS A 9 29.15 -8.82 3.16
C LYS A 9 28.90 -7.42 3.73
N LYS A 10 29.92 -6.56 3.80
CA LYS A 10 29.78 -5.19 4.29
C LYS A 10 28.80 -4.38 3.43
N HIS A 11 28.91 -4.48 2.11
CA HIS A 11 27.98 -3.80 1.20
C HIS A 11 26.55 -4.34 1.32
N LEU A 12 26.36 -5.64 1.48
CA LEU A 12 25.05 -6.24 1.72
C LEU A 12 24.38 -5.68 2.97
N ILE A 13 25.13 -5.58 4.07
CA ILE A 13 24.62 -5.04 5.34
C ILE A 13 24.27 -3.55 5.18
N ALA A 14 25.17 -2.77 4.58
CA ALA A 14 24.94 -1.34 4.35
C ALA A 14 23.72 -1.08 3.45
N ALA A 15 23.56 -1.86 2.38
CA ALA A 15 22.41 -1.77 1.50
C ALA A 15 21.10 -2.12 2.22
N LYS A 16 21.10 -3.16 3.07
CA LYS A 16 19.95 -3.55 3.88
C LYS A 16 19.54 -2.44 4.85
N LEU A 17 20.50 -1.84 5.56
CA LEU A 17 20.24 -0.73 6.48
C LEU A 17 19.70 0.50 5.76
N LYS A 18 20.29 0.85 4.61
CA LYS A 18 19.83 1.96 3.77
C LYS A 18 18.41 1.73 3.26
N SER A 19 18.11 0.52 2.78
CA SER A 19 16.77 0.16 2.32
C SER A 19 15.74 0.24 3.42
N LYS A 20 16.06 -0.25 4.64
CA LYS A 20 15.19 -0.13 5.81
C LYS A 20 14.95 1.32 6.21
N SER A 21 16.01 2.13 6.34
CA SER A 21 15.87 3.55 6.71
C SER A 21 15.05 4.33 5.69
N ASN A 22 15.22 4.06 4.39
CA ASN A 22 14.42 4.68 3.35
C ASN A 22 12.96 4.23 3.42
N TYR A 23 12.69 2.95 3.71
CA TYR A 23 11.34 2.45 3.91
C TYR A 23 10.66 3.17 5.07
N ASP A 24 11.28 3.13 6.26
CA ASP A 24 10.75 3.72 7.50
C ASP A 24 10.43 5.22 7.33
N LYS A 25 11.25 5.96 6.57
CA LYS A 25 11.03 7.39 6.26
C LYS A 25 9.82 7.69 5.37
N HIS A 26 9.40 6.74 4.54
CA HIS A 26 8.32 6.91 3.56
C HIS A 26 7.05 6.14 3.96
N ILE A 27 7.02 5.57 5.17
CA ILE A 27 5.78 5.03 5.73
C ILE A 27 4.87 6.22 6.02
N ASN A 28 3.84 6.40 5.19
CA ASN A 28 2.71 7.25 5.51
C ASN A 28 1.72 6.39 6.29
N PRO A 29 1.60 6.53 7.62
CA PRO A 29 0.54 5.87 8.37
C PRO A 29 -0.79 6.51 7.94
N ILE A 30 -1.51 5.84 7.05
CA ILE A 30 -2.90 6.16 6.74
C ILE A 30 -3.72 5.48 7.84
N GLU A 31 -4.31 6.28 8.71
CA GLU A 31 -5.32 5.79 9.65
C GLU A 31 -6.56 5.44 8.83
N LEU A 32 -6.86 4.15 8.74
CA LEU A 32 -8.00 3.61 8.01
C LEU A 32 -8.94 3.04 9.06
N GLU A 33 -10.17 3.55 9.12
CA GLU A 33 -11.17 3.07 10.07
C GLU A 33 -12.19 2.14 9.38
N ILE A 34 -12.87 1.31 10.18
CA ILE A 34 -13.93 0.45 9.67
C ILE A 34 -15.11 1.35 9.26
N GLY A 35 -15.59 1.17 8.02
CA GLY A 35 -16.65 2.00 7.43
C GLY A 35 -16.15 3.10 6.51
N ASP A 36 -14.85 3.40 6.47
CA ASP A 36 -14.30 4.36 5.51
C ASP A 36 -14.40 3.85 4.07
N LYS A 37 -14.60 4.79 3.14
CA LYS A 37 -14.54 4.54 1.70
C LYS A 37 -13.09 4.68 1.23
N VAL A 38 -12.57 3.64 0.59
CA VAL A 38 -11.22 3.62 0.01
C VAL A 38 -11.24 3.20 -1.45
N LEU A 39 -10.36 3.79 -2.23
CA LEU A 39 -10.07 3.38 -3.60
C LEU A 39 -9.03 2.28 -3.62
N MET A 40 -9.22 1.24 -4.43
CA MET A 40 -8.25 0.17 -4.61
C MET A 40 -7.48 0.33 -5.92
N LYS A 41 -6.16 0.12 -5.88
CA LYS A 41 -5.31 0.16 -7.08
C LYS A 41 -5.70 -0.92 -8.10
N ASN A 42 -5.88 -0.52 -9.35
CA ASN A 42 -6.16 -1.40 -10.47
C ASN A 42 -4.88 -2.13 -10.94
N MET A 43 -4.66 -3.35 -10.45
CA MET A 43 -3.56 -4.19 -10.94
C MET A 43 -3.84 -4.84 -12.29
N LYS A 44 -5.11 -4.90 -12.72
CA LYS A 44 -5.55 -5.63 -13.92
C LYS A 44 -5.87 -4.70 -15.08
N LYS A 45 -5.16 -3.57 -15.18
CA LYS A 45 -5.28 -2.67 -16.33
C LYS A 45 -4.91 -3.41 -17.60
N LYS A 46 -5.83 -3.42 -18.56
CA LYS A 46 -5.59 -3.91 -19.92
C LYS A 46 -5.10 -2.79 -20.82
N ASN A 47 -5.55 -1.55 -20.59
CA ASN A 47 -5.20 -0.40 -21.42
C ASN A 47 -4.51 0.71 -20.62
N LYS A 48 -3.62 1.49 -21.28
CA LYS A 48 -2.89 2.62 -20.67
C LYS A 48 -3.81 3.73 -20.14
N LEU A 49 -4.99 3.90 -20.74
CA LEU A 49 -5.95 4.95 -20.42
C LEU A 49 -6.94 4.58 -19.30
N GLU A 50 -6.93 3.35 -18.81
CA GLU A 50 -7.81 2.97 -17.69
C GLU A 50 -7.39 3.69 -16.39
N PRO A 51 -8.31 3.98 -15.47
CA PRO A 51 -8.00 4.63 -14.20
C PRO A 51 -7.14 3.74 -13.27
N ASN A 52 -6.14 4.34 -12.61
CA ASN A 52 -5.24 3.66 -11.67
C ASN A 52 -5.95 3.16 -10.41
N TRP A 53 -7.05 3.80 -10.06
CA TRP A 53 -7.78 3.57 -8.83
C TRP A 53 -9.22 3.19 -9.19
N ILE A 54 -9.73 2.14 -8.59
CA ILE A 54 -11.07 1.63 -8.84
C ILE A 54 -11.87 1.82 -7.57
N GLY A 55 -13.04 2.44 -7.73
CA GLY A 55 -14.23 2.34 -6.88
C GLY A 55 -14.05 2.74 -5.42
N PRO A 56 -15.00 3.46 -4.81
CA PRO A 56 -15.06 3.52 -3.36
C PRO A 56 -15.51 2.14 -2.85
N TYR A 57 -14.62 1.47 -2.13
CA TYR A 57 -14.91 0.24 -1.40
C TYR A 57 -14.95 0.54 0.09
N GLU A 58 -15.87 -0.10 0.78
CA GLU A 58 -16.00 0.05 2.23
C GLU A 58 -15.04 -0.90 2.94
N ILE A 59 -14.36 -0.39 3.96
CA ILE A 59 -13.53 -1.20 4.85
C ILE A 59 -14.43 -1.97 5.81
N VAL A 60 -14.29 -3.30 5.80
CA VAL A 60 -15.03 -4.20 6.70
C VAL A 60 -14.22 -4.53 7.94
N GLU A 61 -12.91 -4.73 7.79
CA GLU A 61 -12.03 -5.09 8.89
C GLU A 61 -10.62 -4.56 8.64
N VAL A 62 -10.01 -3.99 9.68
CA VAL A 62 -8.63 -3.51 9.67
C VAL A 62 -7.78 -4.56 10.38
N HIS A 63 -6.81 -5.14 9.67
CA HIS A 63 -5.85 -6.04 10.27
C HIS A 63 -4.52 -5.30 10.41
N GLU A 64 -4.29 -4.73 11.59
CA GLU A 64 -2.98 -4.21 11.95
C GLU A 64 -1.92 -5.32 11.79
N PRO A 65 -0.74 -5.03 11.18
CA PRO A 65 -0.17 -3.70 10.96
C PRO A 65 -0.22 -3.15 9.51
N VAL A 66 -0.70 -3.91 8.51
CA VAL A 66 -0.52 -3.51 7.08
C VAL A 66 -1.62 -3.95 6.13
N ASN A 67 -2.57 -4.78 6.57
CA ASN A 67 -3.57 -5.38 5.70
C ASN A 67 -4.97 -4.92 6.09
N VAL A 68 -5.81 -4.65 5.10
CA VAL A 68 -7.19 -4.23 5.32
C VAL A 68 -8.10 -5.08 4.45
N SER A 69 -9.25 -5.45 4.99
CA SER A 69 -10.27 -6.22 4.29
C SER A 69 -11.37 -5.28 3.80
N ILE A 70 -11.54 -5.22 2.49
CA ILE A 70 -12.53 -4.36 1.82
C ILE A 70 -13.65 -5.20 1.22
N ARG A 71 -14.86 -4.63 1.15
CA ARG A 71 -16.00 -5.27 0.50
C ARG A 71 -16.03 -4.93 -0.99
N LYS A 72 -15.76 -5.91 -1.84
CA LYS A 72 -15.84 -5.79 -3.30
C LYS A 72 -16.91 -6.73 -3.87
N ASN A 73 -18.00 -6.17 -4.40
CA ASN A 73 -19.05 -6.91 -5.10
C ASN A 73 -19.51 -8.17 -4.33
N ASN A 74 -19.84 -7.99 -3.04
CA ASN A 74 -20.27 -9.04 -2.11
C ASN A 74 -19.20 -10.06 -1.67
N LYS A 75 -17.92 -9.80 -1.97
CA LYS A 75 -16.77 -10.58 -1.47
C LYS A 75 -15.90 -9.72 -0.59
N ILE A 76 -15.36 -10.30 0.48
CA ILE A 76 -14.35 -9.66 1.32
C ILE A 76 -12.98 -9.99 0.70
N VAL A 77 -12.20 -8.96 0.40
CA VAL A 77 -10.86 -9.10 -0.19
C VAL A 77 -9.86 -8.43 0.74
N ARG A 78 -8.84 -9.18 1.14
CA ARG A 78 -7.71 -8.64 1.92
C ARG A 78 -6.72 -7.97 0.96
N VAL A 79 -6.40 -6.72 1.24
CA VAL A 79 -5.53 -5.87 0.42
C VAL A 79 -4.50 -5.20 1.32
N HIS A 80 -3.28 -5.03 0.80
CA HIS A 80 -2.23 -4.30 1.50
C HIS A 80 -2.54 -2.80 1.49
N MET A 81 -2.28 -2.11 2.60
CA MET A 81 -2.56 -0.68 2.80
C MET A 81 -2.00 0.21 1.69
N ASN A 82 -0.78 -0.03 1.20
CA ASN A 82 -0.18 0.67 0.06
C ASN A 82 -0.97 0.59 -1.27
N HIS A 83 -1.91 -0.35 -1.40
CA HIS A 83 -2.76 -0.48 -2.58
C HIS A 83 -4.14 0.16 -2.38
N LEU A 84 -4.33 0.83 -1.24
CA LEU A 84 -5.52 1.58 -0.89
C LEU A 84 -5.19 3.07 -0.87
N GLN A 85 -6.17 3.88 -1.24
CA GLN A 85 -6.13 5.33 -1.12
C GLN A 85 -7.44 5.79 -0.49
N LEU A 86 -7.39 6.69 0.49
CA LEU A 86 -8.59 7.24 1.11
C LEU A 86 -9.43 7.97 0.05
N PHE A 87 -10.72 7.68 -0.01
CA PHE A 87 -11.64 8.37 -0.90
C PHE A 87 -12.12 9.66 -0.23
N ASN A 88 -11.49 10.78 -0.57
CA ASN A 88 -11.99 12.09 -0.16
C ASN A 88 -13.15 12.46 -1.09
N GLU A 89 -14.37 12.34 -0.58
CA GLU A 89 -15.56 12.86 -1.27
C GLU A 89 -15.39 14.38 -1.34
N ILE A 90 -15.05 14.90 -2.53
CA ILE A 90 -15.01 16.34 -2.76
C ILE A 90 -16.46 16.78 -2.68
N VAL A 91 -16.87 17.30 -1.52
CA VAL A 91 -18.15 17.99 -1.38
C VAL A 91 -17.99 19.29 -2.13
N ASP A 92 -18.44 19.31 -3.39
CA ASP A 92 -18.68 20.53 -4.14
C ASP A 92 -19.76 21.33 -3.38
N ASN A 93 -19.30 22.23 -2.50
CA ASN A 93 -20.15 23.24 -1.91
C ASN A 93 -20.50 24.25 -3.03
N ASN A 94 -21.78 24.18 -3.41
CA ASN A 94 -22.48 25.00 -4.39
C ASN A 94 -22.38 26.51 -4.14
#